data_AF-A0A8J4LVV7-F1
#
_entry.id   AF-A0A8J4LVV7-F1
#
_cell.length_a   1.000
_cell.length_b   1.000
_cell.length_c   1.000
_cell.angle_alpha   90.00
_cell.angle_beta   90.00
_cell.angle_gamma   90.00
#
_symmetry.space_group_name_H-M   'P 1'
#
loop_
_entity.id
_entity.type
_entity.pdbx_description
1 polymer ?
#
loop_
_entity_poly.entity_id
_entity_poly.type
_entity_poly.pdbx_seq_one_letter_code
_entity_poly.pdbx_strand_id
1 'polypeptide(L)'
;MSLILGKNITSGLCQGFKYRAPIIAKAQAWEISKRSLTDAAPTHISRSIMFAHTMATSPTLASSPPSKRRRVQPVAAGSPSAQTTVIAAPKNASAAKAQAKPQHAKPQEDGLWLIVGLGNPGSNYDDTRHNVGFMVLDELAGQAGIDCRKLEKSAAVGKGEVQGKQVLLVKPVTFMNNSGESVAALAKFYRVPPNRVLVISDDLDQPVAQVRLRQRGGHGGHNGLRSIIDRMGGTQDFPRIKIGIGRPTGPVPIATYVLQPFSKAERPEIDSAVQESVTLVKSVLALGLEKAASGHRI
;
A
#
# COMPACT_ATOMS: atom_id res chain seq x y z
N MET A 1 20.98 48.69 -31.60
CA MET A 1 20.19 48.02 -32.66
C MET A 1 20.16 46.52 -32.40
N SER A 2 19.13 45.84 -32.88
CA SER A 2 18.66 44.52 -32.43
C SER A 2 19.72 43.42 -32.30
N LEU A 3 19.62 42.64 -31.22
CA LEU A 3 20.18 41.29 -31.11
C LEU A 3 19.04 40.28 -31.07
N ILE A 4 19.09 39.32 -32.01
CA ILE A 4 18.11 38.26 -32.17
C ILE A 4 18.40 37.17 -31.14
N LEU A 5 17.38 36.72 -30.40
CA LEU A 5 17.47 35.53 -29.55
C LEU A 5 16.29 34.60 -29.82
N GLY A 6 16.62 33.33 -30.06
CA GLY A 6 15.72 32.34 -30.65
C GLY A 6 14.64 31.80 -29.69
N LYS A 7 13.55 31.32 -30.30
CA LYS A 7 12.50 30.56 -29.61
C LYS A 7 13.06 29.21 -29.14
N ASN A 8 13.20 29.03 -27.83
CA ASN A 8 13.52 27.73 -27.25
C ASN A 8 12.25 26.87 -27.12
N ILE A 9 12.33 25.63 -27.59
CA ILE A 9 11.19 24.69 -27.66
C ILE A 9 11.27 23.73 -26.46
N THR A 10 10.72 24.12 -25.31
CA THR A 10 10.75 23.32 -24.07
C THR A 10 9.46 23.47 -23.23
N SER A 11 8.29 23.17 -23.79
CA SER A 11 6.98 23.35 -23.10
C SER A 11 6.04 22.13 -23.11
N GLY A 12 6.55 20.92 -23.36
CA GLY A 12 5.72 19.71 -23.53
C GLY A 12 5.47 18.86 -22.27
N LEU A 13 6.47 18.66 -21.40
CA LEU A 13 6.40 17.61 -20.35
C LEU A 13 5.97 18.07 -18.94
N CYS A 14 5.83 19.36 -18.67
CA CYS A 14 5.57 19.85 -17.31
C CYS A 14 4.09 19.86 -16.86
N GLN A 15 3.12 19.53 -17.73
CA GLN A 15 1.69 19.71 -17.42
C GLN A 15 1.03 18.55 -16.64
N GLY A 16 1.73 17.45 -16.39
CA GLY A 16 1.13 16.21 -15.85
C GLY A 16 0.98 16.11 -14.33
N PHE A 17 1.83 16.77 -13.53
CA PHE A 17 1.87 16.56 -12.08
C PHE A 17 1.11 17.64 -11.30
N LYS A 18 -0.22 17.49 -11.24
CA LYS A 18 -1.04 18.27 -10.29
C LYS A 18 -0.78 17.76 -8.87
N TYR A 19 -0.27 18.63 -8.02
CA TYR A 19 -0.19 18.38 -6.59
C TYR A 19 -1.61 18.24 -6.05
N ARG A 20 -2.01 17.04 -5.62
CA ARG A 20 -3.30 16.87 -4.93
C ARG A 20 -3.17 17.49 -3.55
N ALA A 21 -4.05 18.45 -3.23
CA ALA A 21 -4.18 18.93 -1.86
C ALA A 21 -4.44 17.74 -0.94
N PRO A 22 -3.76 17.66 0.22
CA PRO A 22 -3.87 16.51 1.12
C PRO A 22 -5.32 16.26 1.53
N ILE A 23 -5.66 14.99 1.71
CA ILE A 23 -6.97 14.46 2.10
C ILE A 23 -7.47 15.18 3.35
N ILE A 24 -6.59 15.48 4.32
CA ILE A 24 -6.94 16.27 5.52
C ILE A 24 -7.48 17.65 5.14
N ALA A 25 -6.85 18.36 4.20
CA ALA A 25 -7.31 19.66 3.72
C ALA A 25 -8.64 19.55 2.94
N LYS A 26 -8.86 18.46 2.21
CA LYS A 26 -10.16 18.17 1.56
C LYS A 26 -11.26 17.88 2.58
N ALA A 27 -10.97 17.11 3.61
CA ALA A 27 -11.89 16.81 4.69
C ALA A 27 -12.27 18.09 5.46
N GLN A 28 -11.29 18.93 5.81
CA GLN A 28 -11.54 20.23 6.43
C GLN A 28 -12.37 21.16 5.52
N ALA A 29 -12.06 21.25 4.22
CA ALA A 29 -12.86 22.03 3.27
C ALA A 29 -14.31 21.51 3.15
N TRP A 30 -14.51 20.19 3.21
CA TRP A 30 -15.82 19.54 3.22
C TRP A 30 -16.59 19.78 4.53
N GLU A 31 -15.91 19.76 5.69
CA GLU A 31 -16.46 20.08 7.01
C GLU A 31 -16.90 21.56 7.09
N ILE A 32 -16.08 22.47 6.55
CA ILE A 32 -16.37 23.90 6.45
C ILE A 32 -17.56 24.14 5.50
N SER A 33 -17.59 23.46 4.35
CA SER A 33 -18.71 23.50 3.41
C SER A 33 -20.01 23.00 4.06
N LYS A 34 -19.98 21.90 4.80
CA LYS A 34 -21.11 21.41 5.61
C LYS A 34 -21.59 22.43 6.63
N ARG A 35 -20.68 23.10 7.35
CA ARG A 35 -21.05 24.18 8.28
C ARG A 35 -21.75 25.34 7.58
N SER A 36 -21.31 25.73 6.37
CA SER A 36 -22.02 26.75 5.59
C SER A 36 -23.40 26.30 5.09
N LEU A 37 -23.65 24.99 5.00
CA LEU A 37 -24.94 24.42 4.58
C LEU A 37 -25.91 24.21 5.76
N THR A 38 -25.44 24.24 7.02
CA THR A 38 -26.30 24.12 8.20
C THR A 38 -26.91 25.43 8.70
N ASP A 39 -26.43 26.58 8.21
CA ASP A 39 -26.97 27.92 8.58
C ASP A 39 -28.14 28.37 7.67
N ALA A 40 -28.61 27.52 6.76
CA ALA A 40 -29.80 27.77 5.93
C ALA A 40 -31.08 27.22 6.58
N ALA A 41 -31.79 28.06 7.33
CA ALA A 41 -33.09 27.70 7.92
C ALA A 41 -34.16 27.40 6.85
N PRO A 42 -35.07 26.42 7.08
CA PRO A 42 -36.00 25.95 6.04
C PRO A 42 -37.27 26.81 5.95
N THR A 43 -37.49 27.46 4.81
CA THR A 43 -38.81 28.03 4.46
C THR A 43 -39.74 26.95 3.87
N HIS A 44 -40.89 26.77 4.50
CA HIS A 44 -42.00 25.92 4.05
C HIS A 44 -42.35 26.07 2.56
N ILE A 45 -42.39 24.95 1.81
CA ILE A 45 -43.35 24.76 0.72
C ILE A 45 -43.92 23.34 0.81
N SER A 46 -45.25 23.26 0.87
CA SER A 46 -46.00 21.99 0.87
C SER A 46 -46.64 21.76 -0.50
N ARG A 47 -46.60 20.52 -1.02
CA ARG A 47 -47.62 19.97 -1.92
C ARG A 47 -47.51 18.45 -2.08
N SER A 48 -48.61 17.78 -1.82
CA SER A 48 -48.80 16.33 -1.97
C SER A 48 -48.99 15.90 -3.43
N ILE A 49 -48.49 14.73 -3.81
CA ILE A 49 -49.11 13.85 -4.81
C ILE A 49 -49.03 12.40 -4.29
N MET A 50 -50.15 11.67 -4.41
CA MET A 50 -50.34 10.26 -4.01
C MET A 50 -50.41 9.33 -5.23
N PHE A 51 -50.61 8.03 -4.99
CA PHE A 51 -50.81 6.91 -5.94
C PHE A 51 -49.54 6.28 -6.55
N ALA A 52 -49.46 4.96 -6.78
CA ALA A 52 -50.24 3.86 -6.20
C ALA A 52 -49.54 2.49 -6.38
N HIS A 53 -49.89 1.60 -5.45
CA HIS A 53 -49.73 0.15 -5.49
C HIS A 53 -50.03 -0.53 -6.84
N THR A 54 -49.32 -1.63 -7.12
CA THR A 54 -49.90 -2.88 -7.63
C THR A 54 -49.02 -4.06 -7.20
N MET A 55 -49.63 -5.11 -6.63
CA MET A 55 -48.99 -6.40 -6.33
C MET A 55 -49.36 -7.45 -7.37
N ALA A 56 -48.44 -8.38 -7.67
CA ALA A 56 -48.70 -9.77 -8.08
C ALA A 56 -47.37 -10.49 -8.37
N THR A 57 -47.18 -11.81 -8.24
CA THR A 57 -47.79 -12.88 -7.43
C THR A 57 -46.85 -14.08 -7.58
N SER A 58 -46.51 -14.79 -6.49
CA SER A 58 -45.91 -16.14 -6.61
C SER A 58 -46.99 -17.19 -6.89
N PRO A 59 -46.62 -18.33 -7.48
CA PRO A 59 -47.07 -19.60 -6.89
C PRO A 59 -45.93 -20.60 -6.66
N THR A 60 -46.30 -21.78 -6.17
CA THR A 60 -45.52 -22.61 -5.23
C THR A 60 -45.40 -24.06 -5.72
N LEU A 61 -44.70 -24.92 -4.95
CA LEU A 61 -44.72 -26.41 -4.96
C LEU A 61 -43.81 -27.11 -6.01
N ALA A 62 -43.25 -28.31 -5.79
CA ALA A 62 -42.98 -29.09 -4.56
C ALA A 62 -42.10 -30.34 -4.87
N SER A 63 -41.70 -31.05 -3.80
CA SER A 63 -41.39 -32.50 -3.72
C SER A 63 -39.94 -33.02 -3.94
N SER A 64 -39.64 -34.08 -3.17
CA SER A 64 -38.40 -34.87 -3.01
C SER A 64 -38.79 -36.30 -2.53
N PRO A 65 -37.87 -37.27 -2.30
CA PRO A 65 -36.65 -37.67 -3.03
C PRO A 65 -36.84 -39.07 -3.70
N PRO A 66 -36.57 -40.30 -3.16
CA PRO A 66 -35.68 -40.82 -2.08
C PRO A 66 -34.65 -41.92 -2.50
N SER A 67 -33.71 -42.23 -1.58
CA SER A 67 -32.87 -43.46 -1.49
C SER A 67 -31.64 -43.57 -2.44
N LYS A 68 -30.53 -44.25 -2.08
CA LYS A 68 -30.32 -45.31 -1.06
C LYS A 68 -29.08 -45.08 -0.17
N ARG A 69 -29.17 -45.55 1.07
CA ARG A 69 -28.03 -45.75 1.99
C ARG A 69 -27.30 -47.06 1.67
N ARG A 70 -26.00 -47.15 2.00
CA ARG A 70 -25.53 -48.25 2.87
C ARG A 70 -24.33 -47.85 3.74
N ARG A 71 -24.41 -48.27 5.01
CA ARG A 71 -23.40 -48.21 6.09
C ARG A 71 -22.30 -49.26 5.80
N VAL A 72 -21.10 -49.26 6.40
CA VAL A 72 -20.79 -49.82 7.74
C VAL A 72 -19.31 -49.52 8.10
N GLN A 73 -19.01 -49.32 9.38
CA GLN A 73 -17.66 -49.18 10.01
C GLN A 73 -17.25 -50.51 10.73
N PRO A 74 -16.43 -50.53 11.79
CA PRO A 74 -14.95 -50.46 11.84
C PRO A 74 -14.31 -51.71 12.50
N VAL A 75 -12.98 -51.85 12.40
CA VAL A 75 -12.09 -52.72 13.22
C VAL A 75 -10.65 -52.19 13.13
N ALA A 76 -9.72 -52.38 14.07
CA ALA A 76 -9.76 -52.70 15.51
C ALA A 76 -8.41 -52.29 16.14
N ALA A 77 -8.30 -52.27 17.48
CA ALA A 77 -7.07 -51.90 18.19
C ALA A 77 -6.00 -53.02 18.20
N GLY A 78 -4.73 -52.65 18.32
CA GLY A 78 -3.60 -53.59 18.41
C GLY A 78 -2.34 -52.99 19.06
N SER A 79 -1.98 -53.51 20.22
CA SER A 79 -0.74 -53.34 21.00
C SER A 79 -0.68 -54.56 21.95
N PRO A 80 0.46 -54.99 22.55
CA PRO A 80 1.65 -54.18 22.88
C PRO A 80 3.01 -54.93 22.73
N SER A 81 4.02 -54.45 23.46
CA SER A 81 5.26 -55.15 23.88
C SER A 81 6.41 -55.19 22.85
N ALA A 82 7.69 -55.13 23.22
CA ALA A 82 8.41 -54.47 24.32
C ALA A 82 9.91 -54.62 24.04
N GLN A 83 10.76 -53.65 24.42
CA GLN A 83 12.08 -53.97 24.97
C GLN A 83 12.74 -52.79 25.69
N THR A 84 13.28 -53.13 26.86
CA THR A 84 14.00 -52.27 27.80
C THR A 84 15.44 -52.06 27.34
N THR A 85 15.95 -50.83 27.45
CA THR A 85 17.36 -50.63 27.85
C THR A 85 17.45 -49.49 28.86
N VAL A 86 18.08 -49.81 30.00
CA VAL A 86 18.37 -48.90 31.11
C VAL A 86 19.60 -48.07 30.78
N ILE A 87 19.66 -46.79 31.18
CA ILE A 87 20.90 -46.10 31.63
C ILE A 87 20.52 -44.95 32.56
N ALA A 88 21.33 -44.73 33.59
CA ALA A 88 21.03 -43.87 34.72
C ALA A 88 21.34 -42.38 34.49
N ALA A 89 20.70 -41.52 35.29
CA ALA A 89 21.05 -40.11 35.39
C ALA A 89 22.24 -39.90 36.35
N PRO A 90 23.14 -38.94 36.05
CA PRO A 90 23.92 -38.24 37.06
C PRO A 90 23.32 -36.86 37.36
N LYS A 91 23.48 -36.41 38.62
CA LYS A 91 23.06 -35.08 39.09
C LYS A 91 24.16 -34.04 38.86
N ASN A 92 23.74 -32.77 38.87
CA ASN A 92 24.54 -31.56 39.11
C ASN A 92 25.62 -31.18 38.07
N ALA A 93 25.32 -30.16 37.29
CA ALA A 93 26.32 -29.22 36.77
C ALA A 93 25.82 -27.78 37.02
N SER A 94 26.34 -27.14 38.07
CA SER A 94 26.22 -25.70 38.27
C SER A 94 27.39 -25.01 37.57
N ALA A 95 27.15 -24.22 36.53
CA ALA A 95 28.13 -23.25 36.04
C ALA A 95 27.50 -22.12 35.21
N ALA A 96 27.88 -20.88 35.56
CA ALA A 96 27.98 -19.70 34.70
C ALA A 96 26.79 -19.31 33.78
N LYS A 97 26.06 -18.27 34.22
CA LYS A 97 25.46 -17.30 33.27
C LYS A 97 26.56 -16.70 32.40
N ALA A 98 26.72 -17.19 31.17
CA ALA A 98 27.43 -16.45 30.13
C ALA A 98 26.57 -15.25 29.72
N GLN A 99 26.75 -14.11 30.40
CA GLN A 99 26.21 -12.83 29.96
C GLN A 99 26.88 -12.45 28.65
N ALA A 100 26.27 -12.81 27.52
CA ALA A 100 26.62 -12.24 26.23
C ALA A 100 26.48 -10.72 26.35
N LYS A 101 27.60 -10.00 26.30
CA LYS A 101 27.58 -8.54 26.22
C LYS A 101 26.65 -8.16 25.06
N PRO A 102 25.67 -7.26 25.25
CA PRO A 102 24.95 -6.70 24.11
C PRO A 102 26.00 -6.03 23.23
N GLN A 103 26.23 -6.62 22.05
CA GLN A 103 27.13 -6.02 21.07
C GLN A 103 26.55 -4.65 20.73
N HIS A 104 27.33 -3.60 20.94
CA HIS A 104 26.88 -2.24 20.66
C HIS A 104 26.42 -2.15 19.21
N ALA A 105 25.10 -2.11 19.01
CA ALA A 105 24.52 -1.72 17.74
C ALA A 105 25.08 -0.33 17.42
N LYS A 106 25.82 -0.22 16.31
CA LYS A 106 26.38 1.05 15.87
C LYS A 106 25.27 2.09 15.79
N PRO A 107 25.53 3.36 16.16
CA PRO A 107 24.58 4.45 15.92
C PRO A 107 24.07 4.39 14.47
N GLN A 108 22.76 4.46 14.31
CA GLN A 108 22.10 4.20 13.02
C GLN A 108 22.27 5.39 12.07
N GLU A 109 23.48 5.53 11.50
CA GLU A 109 23.93 6.51 10.49
C GLU A 109 22.77 7.18 9.73
N ASP A 110 22.61 8.50 9.91
CA ASP A 110 21.50 9.34 9.41
C ASP A 110 21.52 9.57 7.89
N GLY A 111 21.60 8.48 7.14
CA GLY A 111 21.57 8.46 5.68
C GLY A 111 20.16 8.48 5.11
N LEU A 112 20.07 8.98 3.88
CA LEU A 112 18.85 9.16 3.09
C LEU A 112 17.99 7.89 2.99
N TRP A 113 16.68 8.06 3.16
CA TRP A 113 15.67 7.07 2.78
C TRP A 113 15.08 7.39 1.40
N LEU A 114 14.85 6.36 0.60
CA LEU A 114 14.18 6.47 -0.70
C LEU A 114 12.75 5.96 -0.54
N ILE A 115 11.77 6.86 -0.48
CA ILE A 115 10.35 6.50 -0.32
C ILE A 115 9.70 6.53 -1.70
N VAL A 116 9.35 5.37 -2.23
CA VAL A 116 8.87 5.19 -3.60
C VAL A 116 7.37 4.91 -3.59
N GLY A 117 6.58 5.73 -4.28
CA GLY A 117 5.19 5.43 -4.59
C GLY A 117 5.12 4.82 -5.99
N LEU A 118 4.45 3.68 -6.15
CA LEU A 118 4.15 3.13 -7.47
C LEU A 118 2.84 3.69 -8.04
N GLY A 119 2.82 3.84 -9.36
CA GLY A 119 1.74 4.40 -10.16
C GLY A 119 2.14 4.52 -11.63
N ASN A 120 1.17 4.78 -12.50
CA ASN A 120 1.40 5.19 -13.89
C ASN A 120 1.28 6.71 -14.01
N PRO A 121 2.11 7.38 -14.84
CA PRO A 121 2.06 8.82 -15.06
C PRO A 121 0.93 9.22 -16.02
N GLY A 122 0.31 10.38 -15.76
CA GLY A 122 -0.67 11.00 -16.63
C GLY A 122 -2.11 10.94 -16.07
N SER A 123 -2.90 11.96 -16.39
CA SER A 123 -4.21 12.23 -15.77
C SER A 123 -5.23 11.09 -15.85
N ASN A 124 -5.10 10.21 -16.83
CA ASN A 124 -5.97 9.04 -17.01
C ASN A 124 -5.77 7.98 -15.90
N TYR A 125 -4.67 8.06 -15.14
CA TYR A 125 -4.32 7.10 -14.10
C TYR A 125 -4.49 7.64 -12.67
N ASP A 126 -4.66 8.96 -12.48
CA ASP A 126 -4.63 9.66 -11.19
C ASP A 126 -5.54 9.09 -10.08
N ASP A 127 -6.64 8.43 -10.46
CA ASP A 127 -7.61 7.83 -9.53
C ASP A 127 -7.69 6.29 -9.61
N THR A 128 -6.82 5.66 -10.41
CA THR A 128 -6.82 4.20 -10.63
C THR A 128 -6.22 3.43 -9.45
N ARG A 129 -6.64 2.17 -9.28
CA ARG A 129 -6.15 1.28 -8.20
C ARG A 129 -4.62 1.17 -8.17
N HIS A 130 -3.98 1.07 -9.34
CA HIS A 130 -2.52 1.02 -9.47
C HIS A 130 -1.78 2.29 -9.04
N ASN A 131 -2.47 3.43 -8.89
CA ASN A 131 -1.87 4.71 -8.50
C ASN A 131 -1.94 4.98 -6.99
N VAL A 132 -2.40 4.03 -6.17
CA VAL A 132 -2.50 4.21 -4.71
C VAL A 132 -1.15 4.58 -4.06
N GLY A 133 -0.02 4.10 -4.61
CA GLY A 133 1.32 4.48 -4.15
C GLY A 133 1.65 5.95 -4.39
N PHE A 134 1.19 6.54 -5.51
CA PHE A 134 1.27 7.99 -5.74
C PHE A 134 0.36 8.76 -4.77
N MET A 135 -0.85 8.26 -4.49
CA MET A 135 -1.78 8.90 -3.54
C MET A 135 -1.16 9.05 -2.15
N VAL A 136 -0.44 8.02 -1.67
CA VAL A 136 0.30 8.08 -0.40
C VAL A 136 1.47 9.06 -0.44
N LEU A 137 2.22 9.15 -1.55
CA LEU A 137 3.30 10.13 -1.64
C LEU A 137 2.80 11.56 -1.76
N ASP A 138 1.68 11.82 -2.44
CA ASP A 138 1.07 13.14 -2.51
C ASP A 138 0.57 13.59 -1.13
N GLU A 139 -0.04 12.67 -0.36
CA GLU A 139 -0.44 12.94 1.02
C GLU A 139 0.76 13.20 1.94
N LEU A 140 1.78 12.34 1.90
CA LEU A 140 3.00 12.49 2.70
C LEU A 140 3.73 13.79 2.37
N ALA A 141 3.85 14.11 1.09
CA ALA A 141 4.45 15.35 0.62
C ALA A 141 3.67 16.57 1.14
N GLY A 142 2.34 16.54 1.02
CA GLY A 142 1.45 17.60 1.49
C GLY A 142 1.55 17.84 3.00
N GLN A 143 1.61 16.77 3.79
CA GLN A 143 1.78 16.87 5.25
C GLN A 143 3.19 17.29 5.68
N ALA A 144 4.22 17.05 4.86
CA ALA A 144 5.61 17.38 5.16
C ALA A 144 6.10 18.69 4.51
N GLY A 145 5.26 19.36 3.71
CA GLY A 145 5.65 20.55 2.93
C GLY A 145 6.70 20.25 1.84
N ILE A 146 6.80 19.00 1.37
CA ILE A 146 7.79 18.58 0.39
C ILE A 146 7.25 18.82 -1.02
N ASP A 147 8.06 19.47 -1.87
CA ASP A 147 7.76 19.71 -3.28
C ASP A 147 8.33 18.59 -4.16
N CYS A 148 7.45 17.83 -4.80
CA CYS A 148 7.79 16.68 -5.66
C CYS A 148 7.80 17.02 -7.17
N ARG A 149 8.12 18.26 -7.56
CA ARG A 149 8.12 18.71 -8.97
C ARG A 149 9.44 18.51 -9.72
N LYS A 150 10.56 18.23 -9.04
CA LYS A 150 11.87 18.05 -9.71
C LYS A 150 11.87 16.75 -10.52
N LEU A 151 12.24 16.79 -11.79
CA LEU A 151 12.44 15.58 -12.59
C LEU A 151 13.89 15.10 -12.48
N GLU A 152 14.09 13.84 -12.09
CA GLU A 152 15.40 13.21 -11.97
C GLU A 152 15.32 11.70 -12.21
N LYS A 153 16.21 11.18 -13.06
CA LYS A 153 16.27 9.74 -13.45
C LYS A 153 14.89 9.12 -13.76
N SER A 154 14.09 9.80 -14.57
CA SER A 154 12.73 9.36 -14.93
C SER A 154 11.78 9.18 -13.73
N ALA A 155 11.93 9.98 -12.68
CA ALA A 155 10.91 10.20 -11.64
C ALA A 155 10.67 11.69 -11.38
N ALA A 156 9.49 11.99 -10.87
CA ALA A 156 9.20 13.23 -10.16
C ALA A 156 9.60 13.01 -8.68
N VAL A 157 10.55 13.81 -8.19
CA VAL A 157 11.19 13.64 -6.89
C VAL A 157 11.05 14.89 -6.03
N GLY A 158 10.98 14.69 -4.72
CA GLY A 158 11.01 15.75 -3.72
C GLY A 158 11.91 15.35 -2.55
N LYS A 159 12.88 16.20 -2.21
CA LYS A 159 13.78 15.97 -1.08
C LYS A 159 13.31 16.80 0.12
N GLY A 160 13.32 16.21 1.31
CA GLY A 160 13.00 16.91 2.55
C GLY A 160 13.32 16.05 3.77
N GLU A 161 12.77 16.43 4.91
CA GLU A 161 12.93 15.72 6.17
C GLU A 161 11.56 15.26 6.70
N VAL A 162 11.49 14.02 7.19
CA VAL A 162 10.30 13.47 7.84
C VAL A 162 10.76 12.71 9.08
N GLN A 163 10.20 13.02 10.25
CA GLN A 163 10.55 12.40 11.55
C GLN A 163 12.07 12.47 11.86
N GLY A 164 12.72 13.60 11.58
CA GLY A 164 14.16 13.77 11.78
C GLY A 164 15.05 12.97 10.82
N LYS A 165 14.48 12.35 9.79
CA LYS A 165 15.21 11.57 8.77
C LYS A 165 15.10 12.23 7.41
N GLN A 166 16.24 12.33 6.73
CA GLN A 166 16.31 12.79 5.35
C GLN A 166 15.60 11.79 4.43
N VAL A 167 14.65 12.27 3.63
CA VAL A 167 13.88 11.48 2.67
C VAL A 167 14.02 12.04 1.25
N LEU A 168 14.00 11.14 0.28
CA LEU A 168 13.71 11.44 -1.12
C LEU A 168 12.41 10.72 -1.47
N LEU A 169 11.35 11.50 -1.66
CA LEU A 169 10.08 11.01 -2.19
C LEU A 169 10.22 10.82 -3.70
N VAL A 170 9.75 9.68 -4.23
CA VAL A 170 9.95 9.28 -5.63
C VAL A 170 8.65 8.76 -6.23
N LYS A 171 8.18 9.44 -7.28
CA LYS A 171 7.11 8.98 -8.18
C LYS A 171 7.72 8.69 -9.56
N PRO A 172 8.03 7.43 -9.92
CA PRO A 172 8.54 7.08 -11.24
C PRO A 172 7.61 7.59 -12.34
N VAL A 173 8.14 8.30 -13.33
CA VAL A 173 7.37 8.79 -14.50
C VAL A 173 7.52 7.85 -15.70
N THR A 174 7.85 6.59 -15.43
CA THR A 174 7.83 5.46 -16.35
C THR A 174 6.48 4.75 -16.25
N PHE A 175 6.13 3.92 -17.25
CA PHE A 175 5.03 2.96 -17.06
C PHE A 175 5.37 1.94 -15.98
N MET A 176 4.34 1.38 -15.34
CA MET A 176 4.46 0.50 -14.16
C MET A 176 5.45 -0.67 -14.34
N ASN A 177 5.55 -1.25 -15.54
CA ASN A 177 6.50 -2.34 -15.85
C ASN A 177 7.98 -1.91 -15.88
N ASN A 178 8.26 -0.60 -15.95
CA ASN A 178 9.59 -0.01 -16.05
C ASN A 178 9.97 0.81 -14.80
N SER A 179 9.16 0.80 -13.73
CA SER A 179 9.42 1.55 -12.48
C SER A 179 10.80 1.28 -11.87
N GLY A 180 11.36 0.08 -12.05
CA GLY A 180 12.68 -0.27 -11.57
C GLY A 180 13.83 0.51 -12.22
N GLU A 181 13.65 1.01 -13.45
CA GLU A 181 14.67 1.79 -14.15
C GLU A 181 14.97 3.10 -13.41
N SER A 182 13.90 3.76 -12.95
CA SER A 182 14.02 4.99 -12.18
C SER A 182 14.51 4.72 -10.76
N VAL A 183 13.89 3.74 -10.07
CA VAL A 183 14.20 3.44 -8.66
C VAL A 183 15.65 2.97 -8.48
N ALA A 184 16.13 2.04 -9.32
CA ALA A 184 17.51 1.56 -9.24
C ALA A 184 18.52 2.65 -9.61
N ALA A 185 18.22 3.51 -10.58
CA ALA A 185 19.08 4.64 -10.94
C ALA A 185 19.19 5.67 -9.81
N LEU A 186 18.10 5.99 -9.12
CA LEU A 186 18.08 6.88 -7.95
C LEU A 186 18.80 6.27 -6.75
N ALA A 187 18.50 5.00 -6.41
CA ALA A 187 19.16 4.29 -5.32
C ALA A 187 20.68 4.24 -5.52
N LYS A 188 21.14 3.93 -6.73
CA LYS A 188 22.57 3.94 -7.09
C LYS A 188 23.18 5.35 -7.02
N PHE A 189 22.50 6.36 -7.55
CA PHE A 189 23.00 7.74 -7.58
C PHE A 189 23.16 8.33 -6.16
N TYR A 190 22.16 8.15 -5.30
CA TYR A 190 22.18 8.60 -3.91
C TYR A 190 22.86 7.62 -2.94
N ARG A 191 23.36 6.48 -3.43
CA ARG A 191 24.01 5.41 -2.65
C ARG A 191 23.12 4.87 -1.52
N VAL A 192 21.81 4.79 -1.75
CA VAL A 192 20.83 4.30 -0.78
C VAL A 192 20.84 2.76 -0.79
N PRO A 193 21.10 2.09 0.35
CA PRO A 193 21.04 0.62 0.44
C PRO A 193 19.60 0.10 0.33
N PRO A 194 19.37 -1.14 -0.15
CA PRO A 194 18.02 -1.68 -0.37
C PRO A 194 17.09 -1.62 0.87
N ASN A 195 17.64 -1.83 2.07
CA ASN A 195 16.88 -1.75 3.32
C ASN A 195 16.35 -0.33 3.67
N ARG A 196 16.79 0.70 2.95
CA ARG A 196 16.28 2.09 3.02
C ARG A 196 15.47 2.52 1.79
N VAL A 197 15.15 1.59 0.89
CA VAL A 197 14.23 1.79 -0.23
C VAL A 197 12.85 1.27 0.18
N LEU A 198 11.98 2.17 0.64
CA LEU A 198 10.61 1.83 1.06
C LEU A 198 9.65 1.99 -0.12
N VAL A 199 9.10 0.89 -0.62
CA VAL A 199 8.19 0.89 -1.78
C VAL A 199 6.72 0.78 -1.35
N ILE A 200 5.86 1.65 -1.87
CA ILE A 200 4.41 1.64 -1.60
C ILE A 200 3.70 1.20 -2.88
N SER A 201 2.90 0.13 -2.78
CA SER A 201 2.25 -0.52 -3.93
C SER A 201 0.85 -1.02 -3.59
N ASP A 202 -0.01 -1.18 -4.59
CA ASP A 202 -1.26 -1.92 -4.43
C ASP A 202 -1.03 -3.42 -4.20
N ASP A 203 -2.09 -4.10 -3.74
CA ASP A 203 -2.11 -5.53 -3.51
C ASP A 203 -3.47 -6.15 -3.83
N LEU A 204 -3.48 -7.08 -4.79
CA LEU A 204 -4.68 -7.83 -5.16
C LEU A 204 -5.04 -8.89 -4.11
N ASP A 205 -4.06 -9.40 -3.35
CA ASP A 205 -4.27 -10.51 -2.42
C ASP A 205 -4.78 -10.07 -1.04
N GLN A 206 -4.86 -8.76 -0.80
CA GLN A 206 -5.39 -8.20 0.44
C GLN A 206 -6.78 -7.56 0.18
N PRO A 207 -7.74 -7.72 1.12
CA PRO A 207 -8.99 -6.95 1.16
C PRO A 207 -8.77 -5.46 0.92
N VAL A 208 -9.75 -4.81 0.30
CA VAL A 208 -9.73 -3.36 0.04
C VAL A 208 -9.37 -2.61 1.33
N ALA A 209 -8.52 -1.59 1.20
CA ALA A 209 -8.03 -0.73 2.27
C ALA A 209 -7.15 -1.39 3.35
N GLN A 210 -6.90 -2.71 3.34
CA GLN A 210 -5.96 -3.31 4.30
C GLN A 210 -4.51 -2.86 4.02
N VAL A 211 -3.88 -2.16 4.96
CA VAL A 211 -2.48 -1.72 4.89
C VAL A 211 -1.57 -2.74 5.58
N ARG A 212 -0.43 -3.05 4.96
CA ARG A 212 0.53 -4.02 5.54
C ARG A 212 1.99 -3.73 5.22
N LEU A 213 2.81 -3.60 6.26
CA LEU A 213 4.27 -3.55 6.14
C LEU A 213 4.85 -4.95 5.89
N ARG A 214 5.71 -5.07 4.88
CA ARG A 214 6.55 -6.24 4.62
C ARG A 214 8.00 -5.82 4.54
N GLN A 215 8.90 -6.50 5.26
CA GLN A 215 10.33 -6.19 5.23
C GLN A 215 11.04 -6.69 3.96
N ARG A 216 10.51 -7.74 3.30
CA ARG A 216 11.10 -8.38 2.11
C ARG A 216 10.10 -9.22 1.30
N GLY A 217 10.55 -9.74 0.15
CA GLY A 217 9.97 -10.89 -0.56
C GLY A 217 9.70 -10.68 -2.06
N GLY A 218 9.07 -11.66 -2.71
CA GLY A 218 8.77 -11.61 -4.16
C GLY A 218 7.74 -10.57 -4.58
N HIS A 219 7.61 -10.34 -5.89
CA HIS A 219 6.74 -9.29 -6.45
C HIS A 219 5.22 -9.57 -6.37
N GLY A 220 4.77 -10.80 -6.09
CA GLY A 220 3.35 -11.13 -5.93
C GLY A 220 2.49 -10.76 -7.16
N GLY A 221 2.97 -11.06 -8.36
CA GLY A 221 2.30 -10.67 -9.63
C GLY A 221 2.41 -9.19 -10.02
N HIS A 222 2.75 -8.28 -9.11
CA HIS A 222 2.79 -6.84 -9.39
C HIS A 222 3.99 -6.43 -10.27
N ASN A 223 3.72 -5.82 -11.44
CA ASN A 223 4.74 -5.53 -12.45
C ASN A 223 5.78 -4.48 -12.01
N GLY A 224 5.40 -3.44 -11.26
CA GLY A 224 6.36 -2.47 -10.71
C GLY A 224 7.33 -3.06 -9.68
N LEU A 225 6.85 -3.89 -8.74
CA LEU A 225 7.72 -4.64 -7.83
C LEU A 225 8.65 -5.61 -8.57
N ARG A 226 8.16 -6.29 -9.63
CA ARG A 226 8.99 -7.14 -10.50
C ARG A 226 10.13 -6.31 -11.12
N SER A 227 9.78 -5.20 -11.76
CA SER A 227 10.72 -4.25 -12.38
C SER A 227 11.80 -3.78 -11.40
N ILE A 228 11.42 -3.43 -10.17
CA ILE A 228 12.36 -3.00 -9.12
C ILE A 228 13.31 -4.13 -8.74
N ILE A 229 12.80 -5.34 -8.46
CA ILE A 229 13.62 -6.52 -8.12
C ILE A 229 14.64 -6.78 -9.24
N ASP A 230 14.18 -6.84 -10.48
CA ASP A 230 15.03 -7.14 -11.65
C ASP A 230 16.13 -6.07 -11.82
N ARG A 231 15.78 -4.78 -11.73
CA ARG A 231 16.72 -3.66 -11.90
C ARG A 231 17.63 -3.41 -10.70
N MET A 232 17.28 -3.90 -9.51
CA MET A 232 18.12 -3.88 -8.31
C MET A 232 18.98 -5.16 -8.14
N GLY A 233 19.14 -5.97 -9.20
CA GLY A 233 20.02 -7.14 -9.19
C GLY A 233 19.40 -8.38 -8.53
N GLY A 234 18.08 -8.51 -8.57
CA GLY A 234 17.34 -9.65 -8.02
C GLY A 234 17.08 -9.60 -6.51
N THR A 235 17.55 -8.56 -5.80
CA THR A 235 17.30 -8.43 -4.36
C THR A 235 15.81 -8.26 -4.06
N GLN A 236 15.37 -8.95 -3.01
CA GLN A 236 14.02 -8.85 -2.46
C GLN A 236 14.03 -8.18 -1.07
N ASP A 237 15.19 -7.68 -0.63
CA ASP A 237 15.48 -7.22 0.73
C ASP A 237 15.30 -5.71 0.87
N PHE A 238 14.21 -5.21 0.29
CA PHE A 238 13.73 -3.85 0.45
C PHE A 238 12.34 -3.85 1.08
N PRO A 239 12.08 -2.98 2.08
CA PRO A 239 10.79 -2.91 2.73
C PRO A 239 9.72 -2.33 1.82
N ARG A 240 8.46 -2.68 2.09
CA ARG A 240 7.32 -2.20 1.33
C ARG A 240 6.02 -2.16 2.12
N ILE A 241 5.21 -1.16 1.81
CA ILE A 241 3.85 -1.02 2.30
C ILE A 241 2.93 -1.47 1.17
N LYS A 242 2.16 -2.52 1.42
CA LYS A 242 1.17 -3.07 0.49
C LYS A 242 -0.21 -2.61 0.91
N ILE A 243 -0.96 -1.99 0.00
CA ILE A 243 -2.33 -1.49 0.24
C ILE A 243 -3.30 -2.35 -0.54
N GLY A 244 -4.20 -3.03 0.15
CA GLY A 244 -5.18 -3.92 -0.46
C GLY A 244 -6.14 -3.18 -1.38
N ILE A 245 -6.29 -3.72 -2.59
CA ILE A 245 -7.28 -3.27 -3.59
C ILE A 245 -8.28 -4.39 -3.93
N GLY A 246 -8.20 -5.53 -3.24
CA GLY A 246 -9.03 -6.71 -3.48
C GLY A 246 -8.83 -7.36 -4.86
N ARG A 247 -9.64 -8.38 -5.14
CA ARG A 247 -9.76 -9.00 -6.47
C ARG A 247 -11.11 -8.64 -7.09
N PRO A 248 -11.21 -8.51 -8.42
CA PRO A 248 -12.48 -8.23 -9.08
C PRO A 248 -13.50 -9.35 -8.81
N THR A 249 -14.73 -8.96 -8.48
CA THR A 249 -15.88 -9.85 -8.32
C THR A 249 -16.51 -10.21 -9.66
N GLY A 250 -15.78 -10.95 -10.50
CA GLY A 250 -16.27 -11.41 -11.80
C GLY A 250 -15.16 -11.69 -12.82
N PRO A 251 -15.51 -11.93 -14.09
CA PRO A 251 -14.56 -12.28 -15.16
C PRO A 251 -13.78 -11.06 -15.71
N VAL A 252 -13.46 -10.07 -14.86
CA VAL A 252 -12.71 -8.89 -15.27
C VAL A 252 -11.20 -9.23 -15.28
N PRO A 253 -10.48 -9.02 -16.39
CA PRO A 253 -9.03 -9.22 -16.42
C PRO A 253 -8.33 -8.34 -15.39
N ILE A 254 -7.37 -8.91 -14.65
CA ILE A 254 -6.63 -8.20 -13.59
C ILE A 254 -6.00 -6.90 -14.11
N ALA A 255 -5.39 -6.94 -15.30
CA ALA A 255 -4.77 -5.77 -15.93
C ALA A 255 -5.77 -4.64 -16.23
N THR A 256 -7.05 -4.95 -16.44
CA THR A 256 -8.13 -3.96 -16.58
C THR A 256 -8.56 -3.44 -15.21
N TYR A 257 -8.76 -4.34 -14.24
CA TYR A 257 -9.21 -3.98 -12.88
C TYR A 257 -8.28 -2.99 -12.18
N VAL A 258 -6.97 -3.21 -12.24
CA VAL A 258 -5.97 -2.32 -11.61
C VAL A 258 -5.92 -0.91 -12.24
N LEU A 259 -6.38 -0.78 -13.49
CA LEU A 259 -6.49 0.49 -14.21
C LEU A 259 -7.88 1.13 -14.12
N GLN A 260 -8.82 0.53 -13.37
CA GLN A 260 -10.10 1.16 -13.05
C GLN A 260 -9.97 2.04 -11.79
N PRO A 261 -10.75 3.14 -11.70
CA PRO A 261 -10.83 3.93 -10.47
C PRO A 261 -11.56 3.19 -9.36
N PHE A 262 -11.25 3.55 -8.11
CA PHE A 262 -12.04 3.13 -6.95
C PHE A 262 -13.49 3.60 -7.06
N SER A 263 -14.44 2.77 -6.63
CA SER A 263 -15.85 3.14 -6.56
C SER A 263 -16.10 4.18 -5.47
N LYS A 264 -17.26 4.84 -5.52
CA LYS A 264 -17.68 5.80 -4.50
C LYS A 264 -17.80 5.18 -3.10
N ALA A 265 -18.05 3.88 -3.00
CA ALA A 265 -18.14 3.15 -1.73
C ALA A 265 -16.75 2.81 -1.15
N GLU A 266 -15.81 2.36 -1.99
CA GLU A 266 -14.42 2.07 -1.56
C GLU A 266 -13.64 3.35 -1.20
N ARG A 267 -14.04 4.51 -1.74
CA ARG A 267 -13.23 5.73 -1.66
C ARG A 267 -12.88 6.20 -0.23
N PRO A 268 -13.82 6.27 0.74
CA PRO A 268 -13.49 6.67 2.11
C PRO A 268 -12.55 5.69 2.81
N GLU A 269 -12.70 4.39 2.54
CA GLU A 269 -11.82 3.34 3.09
C GLU A 269 -10.41 3.48 2.54
N ILE A 270 -10.26 3.73 1.23
CA ILE A 270 -8.97 3.96 0.59
C ILE A 270 -8.32 5.27 1.03
N ASP A 271 -9.07 6.35 1.16
CA ASP A 271 -8.53 7.62 1.68
C ASP A 271 -8.08 7.45 3.16
N SER A 272 -8.72 6.57 3.95
CA SER A 272 -8.25 6.15 5.27
C SER A 272 -6.97 5.30 5.20
N ALA A 273 -6.91 4.31 4.30
CA ALA A 273 -5.72 3.47 4.10
C ALA A 273 -4.50 4.29 3.63
N VAL A 274 -4.73 5.40 2.91
CA VAL A 274 -3.69 6.37 2.56
C VAL A 274 -3.15 7.08 3.81
N GLN A 275 -4.01 7.55 4.72
CA GLN A 275 -3.58 8.15 6.00
C GLN A 275 -2.84 7.15 6.91
N GLU A 276 -3.34 5.92 6.98
CA GLU A 276 -2.70 4.82 7.70
C GLU A 276 -1.31 4.51 7.12
N SER A 277 -1.19 4.46 5.79
CA SER A 277 0.09 4.28 5.10
C SER A 277 1.08 5.43 5.35
N VAL A 278 0.62 6.70 5.36
CA VAL A 278 1.48 7.85 5.73
C VAL A 278 1.94 7.76 7.19
N THR A 279 1.06 7.34 8.08
CA THR A 279 1.39 7.08 9.49
C THR A 279 2.42 5.96 9.62
N LEU A 280 2.26 4.89 8.86
CA LEU A 280 3.19 3.76 8.81
C LEU A 280 4.57 4.15 8.26
N VAL A 281 4.65 4.99 7.21
CA VAL A 281 5.93 5.55 6.74
C VAL A 281 6.61 6.34 7.86
N LYS A 282 5.86 7.22 8.55
CA LYS A 282 6.39 7.99 9.69
C LYS A 282 6.89 7.07 10.81
N SER A 283 6.16 6.01 11.15
CA SER A 283 6.57 4.99 12.13
C SER A 283 7.83 4.23 11.71
N VAL A 284 7.98 3.87 10.43
CA VAL A 284 9.21 3.23 9.91
C VAL A 284 10.43 4.15 10.06
N LEU A 285 10.28 5.44 9.76
CA LEU A 285 11.35 6.44 9.86
C LEU A 285 11.75 6.73 11.32
N ALA A 286 10.77 6.81 12.23
CA ALA A 286 10.99 7.13 13.64
C ALA A 286 11.45 5.93 14.48
N LEU A 287 10.89 4.74 14.27
CA LEU A 287 11.05 3.57 15.14
C LEU A 287 11.83 2.42 14.50
N GLY A 288 12.05 2.45 13.18
CA GLY A 288 12.62 1.36 12.40
C GLY A 288 11.60 0.29 12.01
N LEU A 289 11.99 -0.54 11.02
CA LEU A 289 11.10 -1.51 10.36
C LEU A 289 10.50 -2.57 11.29
N GLU A 290 11.24 -3.02 12.30
CA GLU A 290 10.78 -4.08 13.22
C GLU A 290 9.68 -3.58 14.16
N LYS A 291 9.90 -2.43 14.80
CA LYS A 291 8.93 -1.80 15.71
C LYS A 291 7.70 -1.28 14.97
N ALA A 292 7.89 -0.74 13.75
CA ALA A 292 6.77 -0.36 12.90
C ALA A 292 5.92 -1.57 12.49
N ALA A 293 6.52 -2.73 12.22
CA ALA A 293 5.79 -3.94 11.84
C ALA A 293 5.03 -4.60 13.01
N SER A 294 5.47 -4.44 14.25
CA SER A 294 4.78 -4.99 15.43
C SER A 294 3.75 -4.04 16.04
N GLY A 295 3.95 -2.72 15.92
CA GLY A 295 3.00 -1.70 16.38
C GLY A 295 1.81 -1.47 15.43
N HIS A 296 1.90 -1.93 14.18
CA HIS A 296 0.82 -1.86 13.19
C HIS A 296 0.08 -3.20 13.14
N ARG A 297 -1.24 -3.20 13.34
CA ARG A 297 -2.06 -4.42 13.27
C ARG A 297 -1.97 -5.03 11.86
N ILE A 298 -1.61 -6.30 11.80
CA ILE A 298 -1.45 -7.12 10.58
C ILE A 298 -2.64 -8.07 10.42
#